data_AF-A0A5E7N6A0-F1
#
_entry.id   AF-A0A5E7N6A0-F1
#
_cell.length_a   1.000
_cell.length_b   1.000
_cell.length_c   1.000
_cell.angle_alpha   90.00
_cell.angle_beta   90.00
_cell.angle_gamma   90.00
#
_symmetry.space_group_name_H-M   'P 1'
#
loop_
_entity.id
_entity.type
_entity.pdbx_description
1 polymer ?
#
loop_
_entity_poly.entity_id
_entity_poly.type
_entity_poly.pdbx_seq_one_letter_code
_entity_poly.pdbx_strand_id
1 'polypeptide(L)'
;MTTIQICALIVLIVLVGLTYWAGYRGGLIDGRIEGIDEGKAIQQSDNSGMIQDLKLSLDQAQAHYKQLYSHYERALAASKLGEPARQTLLEIAEKLRIAAETFSAFRTGKKLERDSLTLRDKALAMAVLLEPQVLEDAA
;
A
#
# COMPACT_ATOMS: atom_id res chain seq x y z
N MET A 1 35.03 20.13 -82.26
CA MET A 1 35.00 19.83 -80.81
C MET A 1 36.27 19.07 -80.47
N THR A 2 37.17 19.66 -79.69
CA THR A 2 38.41 18.98 -79.29
C THR A 2 38.11 17.96 -78.20
N THR A 3 38.78 16.81 -78.23
CA THR A 3 38.62 15.71 -77.24
C THR A 3 38.71 16.21 -75.80
N ILE A 4 39.54 17.22 -75.56
CA ILE A 4 39.76 17.86 -74.26
C ILE A 4 38.48 18.55 -73.74
N GLN A 5 37.73 19.25 -74.60
CA GLN A 5 36.48 19.89 -74.19
C GLN A 5 35.41 18.87 -73.82
N ILE A 6 35.35 17.75 -74.55
CA ILE A 6 34.40 16.66 -74.27
C ILE A 6 34.74 16.01 -72.92
N CYS A 7 36.01 15.71 -72.65
CA CYS A 7 36.44 15.16 -71.37
C CYS A 7 36.14 16.11 -70.20
N ALA A 8 36.42 17.40 -70.34
CA ALA A 8 36.13 18.39 -69.30
C ALA A 8 34.63 18.48 -68.98
N LEU A 9 33.78 18.40 -70.02
CA LEU A 9 32.34 18.47 -69.87
C LEU A 9 31.77 17.21 -69.18
N ILE A 10 32.30 16.02 -69.48
CA ILE A 10 31.93 14.77 -68.80
C ILE A 10 32.29 14.84 -67.31
N VAL A 11 33.51 15.27 -66.98
CA VAL A 11 33.94 15.39 -65.58
C VAL A 11 33.05 16.37 -64.81
N LEU A 12 32.70 17.50 -65.42
CA LEU A 12 31.82 18.50 -64.81
C LEU A 12 30.42 17.93 -64.54
N ILE A 13 29.83 17.21 -65.50
CA ILE A 13 28.51 16.57 -65.33
C ILE A 13 28.55 15.52 -64.22
N VAL A 14 29.59 14.68 -64.19
CA VAL A 14 29.74 13.64 -63.16
C VAL A 14 29.86 14.28 -61.78
N LEU A 15 30.66 15.34 -61.63
CA LEU A 15 30.88 16.01 -60.34
C LEU A 15 29.60 16.68 -59.83
N VAL A 16 28.84 17.33 -60.71
CA VAL A 16 27.52 17.90 -60.38
C VAL A 16 26.52 16.79 -60.01
N GLY A 17 26.49 15.69 -60.76
CA GLY A 17 25.63 14.55 -60.46
C GLY A 17 25.95 13.90 -59.11
N LEU A 18 27.23 13.74 -58.79
CA LEU A 18 27.70 13.13 -57.53
C LEU A 18 27.39 14.02 -56.33
N THR A 19 27.58 15.33 -56.45
CA THR A 19 27.25 16.29 -55.38
C THR A 19 25.75 16.37 -55.14
N TYR A 20 24.94 16.40 -56.21
CA TYR A 20 23.48 16.34 -56.09
C TYR A 20 23.01 15.03 -55.45
N TRP A 21 23.56 13.89 -55.89
CA TRP A 21 23.23 12.58 -55.35
C TRP A 21 23.61 12.45 -53.87
N ALA A 22 24.82 12.88 -53.51
CA ALA A 22 25.32 12.84 -52.14
C ALA A 22 24.48 13.74 -51.21
N GLY A 23 24.09 14.93 -51.67
CA GLY A 23 23.20 15.82 -50.92
C GLY A 23 21.78 15.24 -50.77
N TYR A 24 21.20 14.70 -51.84
CA TYR A 24 19.85 14.14 -51.83
C TYR A 24 19.76 12.86 -50.98
N ARG A 25 20.69 11.92 -51.13
CA ARG A 25 20.72 10.69 -50.32
C ARG A 25 21.16 10.96 -48.89
N GLY A 26 22.12 11.86 -48.70
CA GLY A 26 22.60 12.27 -47.38
C GLY A 26 21.48 12.87 -46.56
N GLY A 27 20.82 13.92 -47.05
CA GLY A 27 19.76 14.60 -46.31
C GLY A 27 18.55 13.71 -45.99
N LEU A 28 18.21 12.76 -46.86
CA LEU A 28 17.07 11.85 -46.66
C LEU A 28 17.37 10.72 -45.67
N ILE A 29 18.64 10.32 -45.54
CA ILE A 29 19.10 9.36 -44.54
C ILE A 29 19.26 10.07 -43.19
N ASP A 30 19.92 11.23 -43.19
CA ASP A 30 20.22 12.00 -41.99
C ASP A 30 18.94 12.48 -41.29
N GLY A 31 18.01 13.09 -42.03
CA GLY A 31 16.72 13.52 -41.47
C GLY A 31 15.84 12.37 -40.97
N ARG A 32 16.02 11.15 -41.50
CA ARG A 32 15.32 9.96 -41.00
C ARG A 32 15.93 9.45 -39.71
N ILE A 33 17.26 9.46 -39.61
CA ILE A 33 17.98 9.05 -38.39
C ILE A 33 17.67 10.05 -37.28
N GLU A 34 17.76 11.35 -37.55
CA GLU A 34 17.45 12.42 -36.59
C GLU A 34 16.00 12.31 -36.11
N GLY A 35 15.02 12.16 -37.02
CA GLY A 35 13.62 12.02 -36.65
C GLY A 35 13.29 10.74 -35.86
N ILE A 36 14.01 9.64 -36.11
CA ILE A 36 13.87 8.40 -35.32
C ILE A 36 14.46 8.60 -33.92
N ASP A 37 15.62 9.26 -33.81
CA ASP A 37 16.29 9.47 -32.53
C ASP A 37 15.50 10.45 -31.65
N GLU A 38 15.02 11.55 -32.22
CA GLU A 38 14.18 12.53 -31.54
C GLU A 38 12.85 11.91 -31.11
N GLY A 39 12.20 11.12 -31.97
CA GLY A 39 11.00 10.37 -31.63
C GLY A 39 11.21 9.34 -30.51
N LYS A 40 12.37 8.67 -30.49
CA LYS A 40 12.75 7.71 -29.45
C LYS A 40 13.04 8.41 -28.13
N ALA A 41 13.69 9.58 -28.14
CA ALA A 41 13.94 10.39 -26.96
C ALA A 41 12.64 10.88 -26.30
N ILE A 42 11.68 11.36 -27.10
CA ILE A 42 10.34 11.78 -26.62
C ILE A 42 9.61 10.57 -26.01
N GLN A 43 9.56 9.44 -26.72
CA GLN A 43 8.88 8.24 -26.24
C GLN A 43 9.52 7.69 -24.96
N GLN A 44 10.85 7.76 -24.83
CA GLN A 44 11.56 7.33 -23.63
C GLN A 44 11.29 8.27 -22.45
N SER A 45 11.21 9.58 -22.69
CA SER A 45 10.83 10.57 -21.67
C SER A 45 9.41 10.34 -21.15
N ASP A 46 8.43 10.18 -22.06
CA ASP A 46 7.03 9.95 -21.71
C ASP A 46 6.85 8.63 -20.94
N ASN A 47 7.51 7.56 -21.40
CA ASN A 47 7.48 6.27 -20.71
C ASN A 47 8.14 6.35 -19.32
N SER A 48 9.23 7.11 -19.18
CA SER A 48 9.87 7.33 -17.87
C SER A 48 8.94 8.08 -16.92
N GLY A 49 8.24 9.10 -17.41
CA GLY A 49 7.24 9.84 -16.64
C GLY A 49 6.08 8.95 -16.19
N MET A 50 5.50 8.18 -17.12
CA MET A 50 4.40 7.24 -16.81
C MET A 50 4.81 6.16 -15.80
N ILE A 51 6.03 5.60 -15.92
CA ILE A 51 6.53 4.60 -14.97
C ILE A 51 6.74 5.23 -13.59
N GLN A 52 7.23 6.46 -13.53
CA GLN A 52 7.45 7.16 -12.26
C GLN A 52 6.12 7.51 -11.57
N ASP A 53 5.13 7.96 -12.34
CA ASP A 53 3.79 8.24 -11.83
C ASP A 53 3.10 6.96 -11.33
N LEU A 54 3.22 5.86 -12.08
CA LEU A 54 2.70 4.57 -11.66
C LEU A 54 3.38 4.06 -10.38
N LYS A 55 4.70 4.23 -10.25
CA LYS A 55 5.45 3.90 -9.01
C LYS A 55 4.98 4.74 -7.83
N LEU A 56 4.76 6.03 -8.01
CA LEU A 56 4.25 6.92 -6.96
C LEU A 56 2.85 6.48 -6.50
N SER A 57 1.97 6.12 -7.43
CA SER A 57 0.63 5.63 -7.09
C SER A 57 0.68 4.31 -6.29
N LEU A 58 1.61 3.41 -6.63
CA LEU A 58 1.80 2.13 -5.95
C LEU A 58 2.39 2.33 -4.55
N ASP A 59 3.37 3.21 -4.40
CA ASP A 59 3.99 3.55 -3.12
C ASP A 59 2.98 4.23 -2.18
N GLN A 60 2.15 5.13 -2.72
CA GLN A 60 1.06 5.75 -1.98
C GLN A 60 0.04 4.71 -1.52
N ALA A 61 -0.40 3.79 -2.40
CA ALA A 61 -1.31 2.72 -2.02
C ALA A 61 -0.69 1.83 -0.93
N GLN A 62 0.58 1.45 -1.07
CA GLN A 62 1.29 0.63 -0.09
C GLN A 62 1.44 1.34 1.27
N ALA A 63 1.71 2.65 1.27
CA ALA A 63 1.74 3.46 2.48
C ALA A 63 0.38 3.47 3.20
N HIS A 64 -0.71 3.62 2.45
CA HIS A 64 -2.08 3.53 3.00
C HIS A 64 -2.35 2.15 3.60
N TYR A 65 -2.02 1.06 2.92
CA TYR A 65 -2.18 -0.30 3.46
C TYR A 65 -1.36 -0.51 4.73
N LYS A 66 -0.11 -0.04 4.78
CA LYS A 66 0.76 -0.16 5.96
C LYS A 66 0.21 0.62 7.15
N GLN A 67 -0.33 1.82 6.91
CA GLN A 67 -0.97 2.62 7.94
C GLN A 67 -2.22 1.91 8.47
N LEU A 68 -3.11 1.44 7.58
CA LEU A 68 -4.31 0.69 7.96
C LEU A 68 -3.97 -0.57 8.77
N TYR A 69 -2.96 -1.32 8.32
CA TYR A 69 -2.51 -2.52 9.01
C TYR A 69 -1.97 -2.21 10.41
N SER A 70 -1.22 -1.12 10.57
CA SER A 70 -0.73 -0.70 11.90
C SER A 70 -1.85 -0.29 12.85
N HIS A 71 -2.91 0.35 12.33
CA HIS A 71 -4.10 0.68 13.10
C HIS A 71 -4.88 -0.58 13.50
N TYR A 72 -5.03 -1.53 12.57
CA TYR A 72 -5.64 -2.83 12.83
C TYR A 72 -4.85 -3.63 13.88
N GLU A 73 -3.52 -3.70 13.76
CA GLU A 73 -2.66 -4.40 14.72
C GLU A 73 -2.76 -3.79 16.12
N ARG A 74 -2.80 -2.44 16.21
CA ARG A 74 -2.99 -1.74 17.49
C ARG A 74 -4.37 -1.98 18.08
N ALA A 75 -5.42 -1.98 17.26
CA ALA A 75 -6.78 -2.28 17.70
C ALA A 75 -6.92 -3.75 18.13
N LEU A 76 -6.30 -4.67 17.40
CA LEU A 76 -6.25 -6.10 17.73
C LEU A 76 -5.47 -6.35 19.01
N ALA A 77 -4.33 -5.68 19.20
CA ALA A 77 -3.56 -5.75 20.45
C ALA A 77 -4.36 -5.19 21.63
N ALA A 78 -5.08 -4.08 21.44
CA ALA A 78 -5.98 -3.52 22.45
C ALA A 78 -7.15 -4.46 22.77
N SER A 79 -7.72 -5.12 21.77
CA SER A 79 -8.78 -6.12 21.93
C SER A 79 -8.27 -7.36 22.67
N LYS A 80 -7.08 -7.87 22.31
CA LYS A 80 -6.43 -9.01 22.98
C LYS A 80 -5.99 -8.69 24.40
N LEU A 81 -5.74 -7.42 24.74
CA LEU A 81 -5.49 -6.98 26.11
C LEU A 81 -6.73 -7.12 27.00
N GLY A 82 -7.93 -7.04 26.41
CA GLY A 82 -9.19 -7.21 27.13
C GLY A 82 -9.46 -8.64 27.58
N GLU A 83 -8.95 -9.63 26.84
CA GLU A 83 -9.18 -11.05 27.08
C GLU A 83 -8.53 -11.60 28.37
N PRO A 84 -7.26 -11.33 28.71
CA PRO A 84 -6.69 -11.73 30.00
C PRO A 84 -7.34 -10.98 31.17
N ALA A 85 -7.73 -9.71 30.98
CA ALA A 85 -8.45 -8.94 31.99
C ALA A 85 -9.87 -9.48 32.22
N ARG A 86 -10.57 -9.91 31.16
CA ARG A 86 -11.85 -10.62 31.21
C ARG A 86 -11.71 -11.96 31.92
N GLN A 87 -10.70 -12.75 31.59
CA GLN A 87 -10.44 -14.04 32.25
C GLN A 87 -10.19 -13.86 33.75
N THR A 88 -9.43 -12.83 34.12
CA THR A 88 -9.18 -12.46 35.53
C THR A 88 -10.47 -12.04 36.24
N LEU A 89 -11.33 -11.24 35.59
CA LEU A 89 -12.63 -10.83 36.14
C LEU A 89 -13.58 -12.01 36.33
N LEU A 90 -13.60 -12.98 35.40
CA LEU A 90 -14.37 -14.22 35.53
C LEU A 90 -13.87 -15.09 36.68
N GLU A 91 -12.56 -15.22 36.86
CA GLU A 91 -11.98 -15.95 37.99
C GLU A 91 -12.32 -15.29 39.35
N ILE A 92 -12.29 -13.95 39.41
CA ILE A 92 -12.71 -13.19 40.59
C ILE A 92 -14.21 -13.41 40.87
N ALA A 93 -15.06 -13.36 39.84
CA ALA A 93 -16.50 -13.61 39.97
C ALA A 93 -16.79 -15.02 40.52
N GLU A 94 -16.02 -16.03 40.10
CA GLU A 94 -16.16 -17.41 40.60
C GLU A 94 -15.69 -17.55 42.05
N LYS A 95 -14.57 -16.93 42.42
CA LYS A 95 -14.11 -16.88 43.83
C LYS A 95 -15.14 -16.19 44.73
N LEU A 96 -15.78 -15.13 44.25
CA LEU A 96 -16.85 -14.42 44.97
C LEU A 96 -18.12 -15.26 45.10
N ARG A 97 -18.45 -16.10 44.11
CA ARG A 97 -19.55 -17.07 44.20
C ARG A 97 -19.30 -18.08 45.32
N ILE A 98 -18.11 -18.68 45.34
CA ILE A 98 -17.72 -19.65 46.37
C ILE A 98 -17.71 -19.00 47.77
N ALA A 99 -17.22 -17.77 47.87
CA ALA A 99 -17.24 -17.01 49.12
C ALA A 99 -18.68 -16.72 49.59
N ALA A 100 -19.56 -16.27 48.69
CA ALA A 100 -20.97 -16.04 49.01
C ALA A 100 -21.68 -17.32 49.47
N GLU A 101 -21.42 -18.45 48.81
CA GLU A 101 -21.97 -19.77 49.16
C GLU A 101 -21.44 -20.28 50.51
N THR A 102 -20.18 -19.96 50.84
CA THR A 102 -19.61 -20.25 52.16
C THR A 102 -20.24 -19.36 53.24
N PHE A 103 -20.43 -18.07 52.97
CA PHE A 103 -21.04 -17.13 53.92
C PHE A 103 -22.54 -17.38 54.12
N SER A 104 -23.26 -17.89 53.12
CA SER A 104 -24.66 -18.27 53.27
C SER A 104 -24.83 -19.52 54.15
N ALA A 105 -23.86 -20.43 54.13
CA ALA A 105 -23.79 -21.57 55.05
C ALA A 105 -23.53 -21.14 56.51
N PHE A 106 -22.92 -19.96 56.74
CA PHE A 106 -22.75 -19.38 58.07
C PHE A 106 -23.92 -18.44 58.43
N ARG A 107 -24.67 -18.78 59.49
CA ARG A 107 -25.89 -18.06 59.95
C ARG A 107 -25.68 -16.57 60.29
N THR A 108 -24.44 -16.11 60.44
CA THR A 108 -24.01 -14.74 60.75
C THR A 108 -23.56 -13.92 59.53
N GLY A 109 -23.46 -14.53 58.34
CA GLY A 109 -22.82 -13.96 57.15
C GLY A 109 -23.73 -13.21 56.17
N LYS A 110 -25.01 -12.99 56.49
CA LYS A 110 -26.04 -12.51 55.53
C LYS A 110 -25.71 -11.18 54.83
N LYS A 111 -24.91 -10.32 55.47
CA LYS A 111 -24.40 -9.06 54.88
C LYS A 111 -23.25 -9.34 53.91
N LEU A 112 -22.29 -10.19 54.31
CA LEU A 112 -21.14 -10.60 53.50
C LEU A 112 -21.54 -11.40 52.26
N GLU A 113 -22.57 -12.24 52.38
CA GLU A 113 -23.19 -12.94 51.25
C GLU A 113 -23.72 -11.94 50.20
N ARG A 114 -24.51 -10.96 50.64
CA ARG A 114 -25.11 -9.95 49.77
C ARG A 114 -24.05 -9.05 49.12
N ASP A 115 -23.03 -8.65 49.89
CA ASP A 115 -21.92 -7.83 49.38
C ASP A 115 -21.08 -8.62 48.36
N SER A 116 -20.84 -9.91 48.60
CA SER A 116 -20.09 -10.79 47.69
C SER A 116 -20.83 -11.04 46.37
N LEU A 117 -22.16 -11.22 46.41
CA LEU A 117 -23.01 -11.30 45.23
C LEU A 117 -23.01 -9.98 44.44
N THR A 118 -23.09 -8.84 45.12
CA THR A 118 -23.03 -7.52 44.47
C THR A 118 -21.68 -7.29 43.79
N LEU A 119 -20.58 -7.71 44.41
CA LEU A 119 -19.24 -7.64 43.82
C LEU A 119 -19.09 -8.59 42.62
N ARG A 120 -19.70 -9.77 42.68
CA ARG A 120 -19.74 -10.73 41.57
C ARG A 120 -20.48 -10.14 40.37
N ASP A 121 -21.66 -9.56 40.58
CA ASP A 121 -22.44 -8.96 39.51
C ASP A 121 -21.70 -7.78 38.87
N LYS A 122 -20.97 -6.99 39.68
CA LYS A 122 -20.11 -5.92 39.17
C LYS A 122 -18.92 -6.46 38.36
N ALA A 123 -18.28 -7.55 38.81
CA ALA A 123 -17.18 -8.19 38.08
C ALA A 123 -17.67 -8.78 36.75
N LEU A 124 -18.87 -9.39 36.73
CA LEU A 124 -19.51 -9.89 35.50
C LEU A 124 -19.89 -8.75 34.55
N ALA A 125 -20.44 -7.64 35.07
CA ALA A 125 -20.76 -6.47 34.26
C ALA A 125 -19.49 -5.86 33.62
N MET A 126 -18.37 -5.83 34.34
CA MET A 126 -17.07 -5.43 33.80
C MET A 126 -16.57 -6.43 32.74
N ALA A 127 -16.72 -7.74 32.97
CA ALA A 127 -16.32 -8.75 32.00
C ALA A 127 -17.11 -8.67 30.68
N VAL A 128 -18.37 -8.25 30.71
CA VAL A 128 -19.20 -7.98 29.53
C VAL A 128 -18.70 -6.75 28.77
N LEU A 129 -18.24 -5.71 29.45
CA LEU A 129 -17.66 -4.52 28.79
C LEU A 129 -16.32 -4.80 28.10
N LEU A 130 -15.59 -5.82 28.55
CA LEU A 130 -14.34 -6.30 27.95
C LEU A 130 -14.57 -7.42 26.92
N GLU A 131 -15.82 -7.81 26.69
CA GLU A 131 -16.15 -8.68 25.57
C GLU A 131 -15.79 -7.92 24.29
N PRO A 132 -14.93 -8.47 23.42
CA PRO A 132 -14.64 -7.82 22.16
C PRO A 132 -15.98 -7.62 21.47
N GLN A 133 -16.33 -6.36 21.20
CA GLN A 133 -17.46 -6.07 20.33
C GLN A 133 -17.09 -6.73 19.01
N VAL A 134 -17.65 -7.91 18.78
CA VAL A 134 -17.73 -8.52 17.46
C VAL A 134 -18.52 -7.47 16.70
N LEU A 135 -17.77 -6.60 16.02
CA LEU A 135 -18.27 -5.66 15.05
C LEU A 135 -19.14 -6.52 14.14
N GLU A 136 -20.45 -6.40 14.34
CA GLU A 136 -21.42 -7.12 13.57
C GLU A 136 -21.11 -6.82 12.10
N ASP A 137 -20.89 -7.91 11.39
CA ASP A 137 -20.85 -8.07 9.96
C ASP A 137 -22.12 -7.43 9.35
N ALA A 138 -22.15 -6.11 9.14
CA ALA A 138 -23.26 -5.41 8.50
C ALA A 138 -22.94 -3.95 8.11
N ALA A 139 -22.38 -3.74 6.91
CA ALA A 139 -22.90 -2.85 5.85
C ALA A 139 -21.87 -2.65 4.74
#